data_AF-V9LH01-F1
#
_entry.id   AF-V9LH01-F1
#
_cell.length_a   1.000
_cell.length_b   1.000
_cell.length_c   1.000
_cell.angle_alpha   90.00
_cell.angle_beta   90.00
_cell.angle_gamma   90.00
#
_symmetry.space_group_name_H-M   'P 1'
#
loop_
_entity.id
_entity.type
_entity.pdbx_description
1 polymer ?
#
loop_
_entity_poly.entity_id
_entity_poly.type
_entity_poly.pdbx_seq_one_letter_code
_entity_poly.pdbx_strand_id
1 'polypeptide(L)'
;RRSSDLLMDTICQKTNPNVPEYESATRALKAISKLVKQCNEGARKMERMEQMCTIQTQLEFGKIKGFALISASRWLKKRGELSVPLEDSGIFRKGSGKQNYYLFLFNDVLIVTRKRSEENYIVQNHAKLENVQVEVVETNDSPNSPPGKAALTGTLPRALPNINLFKIIMTIGPEEKEQIVLNAESL
;
A
#
# COMPACT_ATOMS: atom_id res chain seq x y z
N ARG A 1 -18.94 12.11 -5.42
CA ARG A 1 -18.65 11.36 -6.66
C ARG A 1 -19.86 10.61 -7.28
N ARG A 2 -21.06 10.57 -6.67
CA ARG A 2 -22.28 9.93 -7.25
C ARG A 2 -23.27 10.89 -7.92
N SER A 3 -23.01 12.19 -7.88
CA SER A 3 -23.99 13.22 -8.28
C SER A 3 -24.27 13.28 -9.78
N SER A 4 -23.30 12.98 -10.66
CA SER A 4 -23.52 13.05 -12.11
C SER A 4 -24.43 11.94 -12.63
N ASP A 5 -24.36 10.74 -12.03
CA ASP A 5 -25.20 9.61 -12.44
C ASP A 5 -26.63 9.79 -11.91
N LEU A 6 -26.79 10.30 -10.68
CA LEU A 6 -28.09 10.59 -10.07
C LEU A 6 -28.87 11.70 -10.82
N LEU A 7 -28.16 12.70 -11.35
CA LEU A 7 -28.79 13.76 -12.16
C LEU A 7 -29.26 13.24 -13.52
N MET A 8 -28.50 12.32 -14.14
CA MET A 8 -28.91 11.68 -15.39
C MET A 8 -30.20 10.86 -15.20
N ASP A 9 -30.25 10.03 -14.15
CA ASP A 9 -31.41 9.21 -13.86
C ASP A 9 -32.66 10.06 -13.59
N THR A 10 -32.50 11.18 -12.89
CA THR A 10 -33.63 12.08 -12.56
C THR A 10 -34.23 12.77 -13.79
N ILE A 11 -33.40 13.21 -14.75
CA ILE A 11 -33.88 13.90 -15.97
C ILE A 11 -34.55 12.91 -16.92
N CYS A 12 -33.97 11.71 -17.10
CA CYS A 12 -34.58 10.67 -17.92
C CYS A 12 -35.91 10.17 -17.34
N GLN A 13 -36.05 10.13 -16.01
CA GLN A 13 -37.30 9.75 -15.34
C GLN A 13 -38.40 10.83 -15.40
N LYS A 14 -38.03 12.12 -15.49
CA LYS A 14 -38.99 13.24 -15.48
C LYS A 14 -39.37 13.79 -16.84
N THR A 15 -38.75 13.33 -17.92
CA THR A 15 -39.01 13.83 -19.29
C THR A 15 -39.83 12.81 -20.07
N ASN A 16 -40.96 13.23 -20.66
CA ASN A 16 -41.84 12.36 -21.44
C ASN A 16 -41.10 11.83 -22.70
N PRO A 17 -40.99 10.51 -22.92
CA PRO A 17 -40.23 9.95 -24.04
C PRO A 17 -40.85 10.19 -25.43
N ASN A 18 -42.10 10.65 -25.50
CA ASN A 18 -42.84 10.79 -26.76
C ASN A 18 -42.73 12.19 -27.41
N VAL A 19 -41.88 13.08 -26.88
CA VAL A 19 -41.67 14.42 -27.45
C VAL A 19 -40.30 14.52 -28.13
N PRO A 20 -40.17 15.19 -29.28
CA PRO A 20 -38.89 15.31 -29.99
C PRO A 20 -37.77 15.98 -29.15
N GLU A 21 -38.16 16.79 -28.17
CA GLU A 21 -37.27 17.40 -27.19
C GLU A 21 -36.58 16.36 -26.29
N TYR A 22 -37.18 15.19 -26.07
CA TYR A 22 -36.60 14.10 -25.28
C TYR A 22 -35.32 13.55 -25.91
N GLU A 23 -35.32 13.34 -27.23
CA GLU A 23 -34.13 12.87 -27.94
C GLU A 23 -33.01 13.91 -27.90
N SER A 24 -33.35 15.18 -28.10
CA SER A 24 -32.40 16.29 -28.03
C SER A 24 -31.80 16.40 -26.63
N ALA A 25 -32.63 16.35 -25.60
CA ALA A 25 -32.22 16.37 -24.20
C ALA A 25 -31.34 15.16 -23.85
N THR A 26 -31.68 13.96 -24.32
CA THR A 26 -30.90 12.73 -24.10
C THR A 26 -29.51 12.82 -24.76
N ARG A 27 -29.43 13.34 -25.99
CA ARG A 27 -28.15 13.58 -26.68
C ARG A 27 -27.30 14.61 -25.95
N ALA A 28 -27.89 15.73 -25.54
CA ALA A 28 -27.21 16.76 -24.77
C ALA A 28 -26.69 16.21 -23.43
N LEU A 29 -27.54 15.46 -22.71
CA LEU A 29 -27.19 14.81 -21.44
C LEU A 29 -26.03 13.84 -21.61
N LYS A 30 -26.05 12.99 -22.64
CA LYS A 30 -24.95 12.05 -22.93
C LYS A 30 -23.64 12.79 -23.23
N ALA A 31 -23.70 13.90 -23.96
CA ALA A 31 -22.53 14.72 -24.25
C ALA A 31 -21.97 15.37 -22.97
N ILE A 32 -22.83 15.96 -22.13
CA ILE A 32 -22.46 16.53 -20.83
C ILE A 32 -21.80 15.46 -19.95
N SER A 33 -22.39 14.27 -19.88
CA SER A 33 -21.87 13.18 -19.06
C SER A 33 -20.52 12.66 -19.55
N LYS A 34 -20.29 12.66 -20.86
CA LYS A 34 -18.97 12.37 -21.43
C LYS A 34 -17.95 13.43 -21.01
N LEU A 35 -18.30 14.72 -21.08
CA LEU A 35 -17.42 15.81 -20.65
C LEU A 35 -17.11 15.73 -19.15
N VAL A 36 -18.12 15.50 -18.31
CA VAL A 36 -17.94 15.32 -16.86
C VAL A 36 -17.01 14.15 -16.56
N LYS A 37 -17.16 13.01 -17.27
CA LYS A 37 -16.26 11.86 -17.13
C LYS A 37 -14.82 12.24 -17.49
N GLN A 38 -14.60 12.89 -18.63
CA GLN A 38 -13.28 13.34 -19.06
C GLN A 38 -12.64 14.34 -18.08
N CYS A 39 -13.41 15.29 -17.57
CA CYS A 39 -12.93 16.23 -16.55
C CYS A 39 -12.54 15.50 -15.26
N ASN A 40 -13.35 14.54 -14.82
CA ASN A 40 -13.06 13.74 -13.63
C ASN A 40 -11.80 12.87 -13.81
N GLU A 41 -11.57 12.33 -15.00
CA GLU A 41 -10.34 11.61 -15.34
C GLU A 41 -9.13 12.54 -15.34
N GLY A 42 -9.26 13.73 -15.94
CA GLY A 42 -8.23 14.77 -15.92
C GLY A 42 -7.87 15.20 -14.49
N ALA A 43 -8.87 15.52 -13.66
CA ALA A 43 -8.68 15.89 -12.27
C ALA A 43 -8.00 14.76 -11.46
N ARG A 44 -8.43 13.51 -11.65
CA ARG A 44 -7.80 12.35 -10.99
C ARG A 44 -6.36 12.13 -11.45
N LYS A 45 -6.07 12.35 -12.74
CA LYS A 45 -4.71 12.26 -13.27
C LYS A 45 -3.82 13.36 -12.67
N MET A 46 -4.35 14.57 -12.51
CA MET A 46 -3.65 15.69 -11.89
C MET A 46 -3.37 15.42 -10.40
N GLU A 47 -4.38 14.97 -9.65
CA GLU A 47 -4.25 14.58 -8.23
C GLU A 47 -3.16 13.50 -8.04
N ARG A 48 -3.15 12.47 -8.90
CA ARG A 48 -2.12 11.43 -8.89
C ARG A 48 -0.74 11.99 -9.21
N MET A 49 -0.64 12.88 -10.19
CA MET A 49 0.62 13.51 -10.57
C MET A 49 1.20 14.34 -9.43
N GLU A 50 0.38 15.19 -8.82
CA GLU A 50 0.75 15.99 -7.65
C GLU A 50 1.27 15.09 -6.52
N GLN A 51 0.57 14.00 -6.23
CA GLN A 51 1.00 13.01 -5.24
C GLN A 51 2.36 12.37 -5.61
N MET A 52 2.62 12.07 -6.88
CA MET A 52 3.91 11.51 -7.31
C MET A 52 5.04 12.53 -7.13
N CYS A 53 4.80 13.80 -7.48
CA CYS A 53 5.77 14.88 -7.29
C CYS A 53 6.14 15.03 -5.82
N THR A 54 5.14 15.08 -4.93
CA THR A 54 5.36 15.19 -3.48
C THR A 54 6.14 14.00 -2.93
N ILE A 55 5.82 12.77 -3.34
CA ILE A 55 6.58 11.60 -2.86
C ILE A 55 8.02 11.65 -3.39
N GLN A 56 8.26 12.08 -4.63
CA GLN A 56 9.61 12.18 -5.17
C GLN A 56 10.49 13.11 -4.34
N THR A 57 9.96 14.24 -3.86
CA THR A 57 10.73 15.16 -3.00
C THR A 57 11.00 14.61 -1.60
N GLN A 58 10.19 13.64 -1.15
CA GLN A 58 10.32 13.00 0.16
C GLN A 58 11.28 11.80 0.16
N LEU A 59 11.66 11.28 -1.01
CA LEU A 59 12.49 10.08 -1.15
C LEU A 59 13.95 10.43 -1.46
N GLU A 60 14.86 9.89 -0.65
CA GLU A 60 16.30 9.97 -0.85
C GLU A 60 16.87 8.60 -1.22
N PHE A 61 17.38 8.47 -2.44
CA PHE A 61 17.88 7.18 -2.95
C PHE A 61 19.27 6.80 -2.43
N GLY A 62 20.07 7.75 -1.93
CA GLY A 62 21.38 7.48 -1.35
C GLY A 62 22.27 6.65 -2.28
N LYS A 63 22.59 5.40 -1.87
CA LYS A 63 23.41 4.45 -2.65
C LYS A 63 22.59 3.55 -3.58
N ILE A 64 21.27 3.54 -3.45
CA ILE A 64 20.37 2.75 -4.29
C ILE A 64 20.22 3.46 -5.63
N LYS A 65 20.26 2.69 -6.72
CA LYS A 65 20.04 3.24 -8.06
C LYS A 65 18.66 3.90 -8.13
N GLY A 66 18.64 5.20 -8.42
CA GLY A 66 17.41 5.94 -8.64
C GLY A 66 16.68 5.46 -9.89
N PHE A 67 15.35 5.59 -9.90
CA PHE A 67 14.52 5.43 -11.08
C PHE A 67 13.56 6.61 -11.21
N ALA A 68 13.05 6.84 -12.42
CA ALA A 68 12.06 7.87 -12.66
C ALA A 68 10.75 7.52 -11.93
N LEU A 69 10.55 8.10 -10.75
CA LEU A 69 9.35 7.85 -9.93
C LEU A 69 8.10 8.40 -10.62
N ILE A 70 8.18 9.62 -11.16
CA ILE A 70 7.09 10.23 -11.92
C ILE A 70 6.94 9.52 -13.28
N SER A 71 5.76 8.94 -13.49
CA SER A 71 5.36 8.32 -14.76
C SER A 71 3.86 8.53 -14.98
N ALA A 72 3.43 8.66 -16.24
CA ALA A 72 2.03 8.83 -16.61
C ALA A 72 1.13 7.66 -16.21
N SER A 73 1.71 6.47 -16.03
CA SER A 73 1.01 5.23 -15.65
C SER A 73 1.23 4.81 -14.19
N ARG A 74 1.96 5.60 -13.39
CA ARG A 74 2.23 5.28 -11.98
C ARG A 74 1.31 6.04 -11.03
N TRP A 75 0.78 5.33 -10.03
CA TRP A 75 0.02 5.94 -8.93
C TRP A 75 0.23 5.16 -7.63
N LEU A 76 0.14 5.87 -6.51
CA LEU A 76 0.23 5.26 -5.19
C LEU A 76 -1.05 4.48 -4.89
N LYS A 77 -0.92 3.20 -4.51
CA LYS A 77 -2.01 2.37 -4.00
C LYS A 77 -2.13 2.47 -2.49
N LYS A 78 -1.01 2.40 -1.76
CA LYS A 78 -0.98 2.49 -0.30
C LYS A 78 0.39 2.98 0.18
N ARG A 79 0.43 3.63 1.32
CA ARG A 79 1.66 3.91 2.06
C ARG A 79 1.43 3.75 3.55
N GLY A 80 2.47 3.43 4.31
CA GLY A 80 2.35 3.25 5.75
C GLY A 80 3.61 2.75 6.42
N GLU A 81 3.64 2.94 7.73
CA GLU A 81 4.69 2.45 8.61
C GLU A 81 4.39 1.01 9.04
N LEU A 82 5.44 0.20 9.09
CA LEU A 82 5.41 -1.19 9.55
C LEU A 82 6.59 -1.42 10.48
N SER A 83 6.35 -2.11 11.59
CA SER A 83 7.39 -2.46 12.54
C SER A 83 8.06 -3.76 12.14
N VAL A 84 9.36 -3.87 12.38
CA VAL A 84 10.04 -5.17 12.35
C VAL A 84 9.77 -5.85 13.69
N PRO A 85 9.36 -7.13 13.72
CA PRO A 85 9.26 -7.86 14.97
C PRO A 85 10.63 -7.87 15.66
N LEU A 86 10.64 -7.42 16.91
CA LEU A 86 11.81 -7.52 17.76
C LEU A 86 11.87 -8.95 18.30
N GLU A 87 12.41 -9.89 17.52
CA GLU A 87 12.80 -11.19 18.06
C GLU A 87 14.31 -11.25 18.24
N ASP A 88 14.68 -11.74 19.42
CA ASP A 88 16.02 -11.95 19.96
C ASP A 88 16.75 -13.08 19.19
N SER A 89 16.82 -12.96 17.87
CA SER A 89 17.60 -13.86 17.02
C SER A 89 19.05 -13.39 17.00
N GLY A 90 19.87 -14.20 17.67
CA GLY A 90 21.27 -13.96 17.96
C GLY A 90 22.09 -13.40 16.80
N ILE A 91 23.05 -12.56 17.20
CA ILE A 91 24.35 -12.42 16.54
C ILE A 91 24.21 -12.08 15.05
N PHE A 92 23.82 -10.86 14.70
CA PHE A 92 24.28 -10.06 13.55
C PHE A 92 23.27 -8.95 13.24
N ARG A 93 23.29 -7.86 14.02
CA ARG A 93 23.26 -6.46 13.54
C ARG A 93 23.21 -5.51 14.74
N LYS A 94 24.39 -5.00 15.10
CA LYS A 94 24.59 -3.94 16.09
C LYS A 94 23.93 -2.65 15.58
N GLY A 95 22.73 -2.37 16.09
CA GLY A 95 21.96 -1.16 15.79
C GLY A 95 20.70 -1.14 16.64
N SER A 96 20.83 -0.68 17.88
CA SER A 96 19.77 -0.54 18.88
C SER A 96 18.65 0.40 18.40
N GLY A 97 17.49 -0.17 18.08
CA GLY A 97 16.26 0.59 17.82
C GLY A 97 15.22 -0.31 17.14
N LYS A 98 13.94 -0.14 17.51
CA LYS A 98 12.81 -0.68 16.73
C LYS A 98 12.95 -0.12 15.32
N GLN A 99 13.39 -0.94 14.36
CA GLN A 99 13.47 -0.49 12.97
C GLN A 99 12.05 -0.45 12.42
N ASN A 100 11.57 0.75 12.15
CA ASN A 100 10.31 0.94 11.46
C ASN A 100 10.61 1.20 9.99
N TYR A 101 10.01 0.39 9.12
CA TYR A 101 10.01 0.61 7.69
C TYR A 101 8.79 1.42 7.30
N TYR A 102 8.95 2.31 6.32
CA TYR A 102 7.82 2.97 5.68
C TYR A 102 7.76 2.51 4.23
N LEU A 103 6.63 1.93 3.84
CA LEU A 103 6.44 1.38 2.51
C LEU A 103 5.65 2.35 1.64
N PHE A 104 6.05 2.45 0.38
CA PHE A 104 5.26 3.08 -0.68
C PHE A 104 4.92 2.02 -1.72
N LEU A 105 3.65 1.62 -1.76
CA LEU A 105 3.14 0.65 -2.73
C LEU A 105 2.49 1.40 -3.88
N PHE A 106 3.11 1.37 -5.05
CA PHE A 106 2.55 1.85 -6.30
C PHE A 106 1.81 0.71 -7.02
N ASN A 107 1.24 1.02 -8.18
CA ASN A 107 0.58 0.01 -9.01
C ASN A 107 1.54 -0.97 -9.69
N ASP A 108 2.80 -0.60 -9.87
CA ASP A 108 3.83 -1.38 -10.58
C ASP A 108 5.11 -1.63 -9.75
N VAL A 109 5.36 -0.86 -8.68
CA VAL A 109 6.59 -0.90 -7.87
C VAL A 109 6.27 -0.83 -6.38
N LEU A 110 7.04 -1.56 -5.57
CA LEU A 110 7.12 -1.39 -4.13
C LEU A 110 8.44 -0.71 -3.77
N ILE A 111 8.39 0.34 -2.95
CA ILE A 111 9.58 1.00 -2.39
C ILE A 111 9.60 0.79 -0.88
N VAL A 112 10.72 0.28 -0.40
CA VAL A 112 11.00 0.07 1.03
C VAL A 112 11.92 1.19 1.50
N THR A 113 11.51 1.90 2.56
CA THR A 113 12.26 3.04 3.08
C THR A 113 12.40 3.00 4.59
N ARG A 114 13.35 3.79 5.12
CA ARG A 114 13.43 4.13 6.55
C ARG A 114 13.13 5.60 6.73
N LYS A 115 12.39 5.93 7.77
CA LYS A 115 12.08 7.32 8.13
C LYS A 115 13.35 8.02 8.61
N ARG A 116 13.69 9.17 8.01
CA ARG A 116 14.80 10.05 8.42
C ARG A 116 14.29 11.22 9.24
N SER A 117 13.17 11.80 8.81
CA SER A 117 12.45 12.86 9.53
C SER A 117 10.94 12.69 9.32
N GLU A 118 10.12 13.63 9.80
CA GLU A 118 8.65 13.55 9.67
C GLU A 118 8.16 13.28 8.24
N GLU A 119 8.81 13.90 7.24
CA GLU A 119 8.41 13.80 5.84
C GLU A 119 9.51 13.23 4.91
N ASN A 120 10.72 12.96 5.40
CA ASN A 120 11.82 12.47 4.56
C ASN A 120 12.14 11.01 4.85
N TYR A 121 12.36 10.25 3.78
CA TYR A 121 12.58 8.80 3.82
C TYR A 121 13.82 8.40 3.00
N ILE A 122 14.65 7.55 3.57
CA ILE A 122 15.82 6.98 2.90
C ILE A 122 15.42 5.65 2.28
N VAL A 123 15.50 5.56 0.96
CA VAL A 123 15.21 4.33 0.21
C VAL A 123 16.24 3.26 0.60
N GLN A 124 15.74 2.13 1.08
CA GLN A 124 16.55 0.95 1.37
C GLN A 124 16.58 0.01 0.17
N ASN A 125 15.43 -0.20 -0.46
CA ASN A 125 15.33 -0.97 -1.69
C ASN A 125 14.03 -0.64 -2.45
N HIS A 126 13.94 -1.05 -3.71
CA HIS A 126 12.72 -1.04 -4.50
C HIS A 126 12.69 -2.21 -5.48
N ALA A 127 11.50 -2.73 -5.76
CA ALA A 127 11.30 -3.80 -6.73
C ALA A 127 9.98 -3.61 -7.46
N LYS A 128 9.94 -4.00 -8.74
CA LYS A 128 8.66 -4.12 -9.44
C LYS A 128 7.81 -5.18 -8.77
N LEU A 129 6.49 -5.02 -8.79
CA LEU A 129 5.56 -5.96 -8.16
C LEU A 129 5.66 -7.39 -8.70
N GLU A 130 6.04 -7.56 -9.98
CA GLU A 130 6.31 -8.87 -10.58
C GLU A 130 7.49 -9.62 -9.90
N ASN A 131 8.39 -8.88 -9.24
CA ASN A 131 9.56 -9.41 -8.55
C ASN A 131 9.38 -9.45 -7.02
N VAL A 132 8.17 -9.17 -6.52
CA VAL A 132 7.84 -9.15 -5.09
C VAL A 132 6.97 -10.36 -4.75
N GLN A 133 7.38 -11.12 -3.75
CA GLN A 133 6.59 -12.20 -3.15
C GLN A 133 6.31 -11.87 -1.68
N VAL A 134 5.13 -12.28 -1.19
CA VAL A 134 4.74 -12.09 0.20
C VAL A 134 4.36 -13.43 0.79
N GLU A 135 5.00 -13.79 1.89
CA GLU A 135 4.70 -14.99 2.67
C GLU A 135 4.11 -14.55 4.02
N VAL A 136 2.97 -15.12 4.41
CA VAL A 136 2.46 -14.96 5.78
C VAL A 136 3.31 -15.85 6.67
N VAL A 137 3.84 -15.28 7.75
CA VAL A 137 4.60 -16.04 8.73
C VAL A 137 3.61 -16.52 9.77
N GLU A 138 3.32 -17.82 9.76
CA GLU A 138 2.50 -18.45 10.78
C GLU A 138 3.28 -18.55 12.09
N THR A 139 2.82 -17.89 13.13
CA THR A 139 3.29 -18.10 14.50
C THR A 139 2.68 -19.41 15.00
N ASN A 140 3.30 -20.53 14.65
CA ASN A 140 2.86 -21.85 15.11
C ASN A 140 3.09 -21.98 16.63
N ASP A 141 2.10 -21.61 17.43
CA ASP A 141 1.95 -22.16 18.78
C ASP A 141 1.53 -23.62 18.65
N SER A 142 2.48 -24.54 18.49
CA SER A 142 2.20 -25.98 18.55
C SER A 142 1.93 -26.40 20.00
N PRO A 143 0.70 -26.81 20.39
CA PRO A 143 0.43 -27.32 21.72
C PRO A 143 0.58 -28.84 21.68
N ASN A 144 1.81 -29.35 21.57
CA ASN A 144 2.06 -30.78 21.72
C ASN A 144 3.39 -31.03 22.43
N SER A 145 3.35 -30.92 23.76
CA SER A 145 4.31 -31.56 24.65
C SER A 145 3.53 -32.43 25.66
N PRO A 146 3.96 -33.66 25.97
CA PRO A 146 3.17 -34.60 26.77
C PRO A 146 3.04 -34.14 28.24
N PRO A 147 1.94 -34.49 28.94
CA PRO A 147 1.74 -34.08 30.32
C PRO A 147 2.58 -34.95 31.27
N GLY A 148 3.60 -34.35 31.90
CA GLY A 148 4.52 -35.07 32.79
C GLY A 148 5.19 -34.20 33.85
N LYS A 149 4.43 -33.82 34.88
CA LYS A 149 4.82 -33.49 36.27
C LYS A 149 5.49 -32.12 36.59
N ALA A 150 4.72 -31.37 37.39
CA ALA A 150 5.08 -30.61 38.60
C ALA A 150 5.82 -29.24 38.49
N ALA A 151 5.01 -28.18 38.51
CA ALA A 151 4.91 -27.14 39.54
C ALA A 151 6.14 -26.25 39.89
N LEU A 152 5.96 -24.94 39.59
CA LEU A 152 6.07 -23.75 40.47
C LEU A 152 6.89 -22.60 39.87
N THR A 153 6.26 -21.41 39.96
CA THR A 153 6.81 -20.05 39.84
C THR A 153 6.96 -19.42 38.45
N GLY A 154 6.38 -18.23 38.30
CA GLY A 154 6.64 -17.32 37.18
C GLY A 154 5.41 -17.05 36.31
N THR A 155 4.72 -15.95 36.60
CA THR A 155 3.64 -15.38 35.80
C THR A 155 4.12 -15.14 34.36
N LEU A 156 3.65 -15.94 33.39
CA LEU A 156 3.81 -15.64 31.97
C LEU A 156 2.79 -14.55 31.59
N PRO A 157 3.20 -13.44 30.94
CA PRO A 157 2.23 -12.52 30.38
C PRO A 157 1.49 -13.23 29.24
N ARG A 158 0.19 -13.47 29.50
CA ARG A 158 -0.94 -13.40 28.58
C ARG A 158 -0.55 -13.11 27.12
N ALA A 159 -0.82 -14.10 26.25
CA ALA A 159 -0.97 -14.03 24.80
C ALA A 159 -0.49 -12.72 24.14
N LEU A 160 0.63 -12.80 23.42
CA LEU A 160 1.06 -11.73 22.52
C LEU A 160 -0.11 -11.36 21.58
N PRO A 161 -0.39 -10.06 21.40
CA PRO A 161 -1.47 -9.61 20.54
C PRO A 161 -1.24 -10.13 19.12
N ASN A 162 -2.28 -10.63 18.46
CA ASN A 162 -2.29 -11.12 17.06
C ASN A 162 -1.20 -10.44 16.20
N ILE A 163 -0.03 -11.09 16.11
CA ILE A 163 1.08 -10.56 15.34
C ILE A 163 0.85 -11.03 13.91
N ASN A 164 0.38 -10.14 13.03
CA ASN A 164 0.26 -10.46 11.61
C ASN A 164 1.63 -10.29 10.96
N LEU A 165 2.48 -11.28 11.17
CA LEU A 165 3.79 -11.32 10.56
C LEU A 165 3.68 -11.71 9.09
N PHE A 166 4.36 -10.95 8.25
CA PHE A 166 4.53 -11.29 6.86
C PHE A 166 5.93 -10.93 6.41
N LYS A 167 6.40 -11.66 5.42
CA LYS A 167 7.74 -11.56 4.87
C LYS A 167 7.64 -11.11 3.43
N ILE A 168 8.28 -9.99 3.13
CA ILE A 168 8.44 -9.49 1.77
C ILE A 168 9.76 -10.02 1.22
N ILE A 169 9.69 -10.69 0.08
CA ILE A 169 10.85 -11.19 -0.66
C ILE A 169 10.94 -10.41 -1.98
N MET A 170 12.04 -9.69 -2.18
CA MET A 170 12.30 -8.91 -3.39
C MET A 170 13.42 -9.57 -4.18
N THR A 171 13.16 -9.88 -5.45
CA THR A 171 14.16 -10.43 -6.36
C THR A 171 14.93 -9.28 -7.03
N ILE A 172 16.22 -9.16 -6.72
CA ILE A 172 17.11 -8.08 -7.19
C ILE A 172 17.89 -8.52 -8.44
N GLY A 173 18.22 -9.81 -8.52
CA GLY A 173 18.92 -10.44 -9.64
C GLY A 173 18.43 -11.87 -9.88
N PRO A 174 19.03 -12.59 -10.86
CA PRO A 174 18.61 -13.96 -11.20
C PRO A 174 18.68 -14.95 -10.02
N GLU A 175 19.61 -14.73 -9.08
CA GLU A 175 19.73 -15.54 -7.85
C GLU A 175 19.77 -14.71 -6.56
N GLU A 176 19.81 -13.37 -6.66
CA GLU A 176 19.89 -12.48 -5.51
C GLU A 176 18.49 -12.06 -5.03
N LYS A 177 18.15 -12.42 -3.79
CA LYS A 177 16.88 -12.07 -3.14
C LYS A 177 17.14 -11.37 -1.81
N GLU A 178 16.45 -10.28 -1.56
CA GLU A 178 16.42 -9.62 -0.25
C GLU A 178 15.09 -9.89 0.44
N GLN A 179 15.15 -10.08 1.76
CA GLN A 179 13.99 -10.51 2.56
C GLN A 179 13.82 -9.58 3.76
N ILE A 180 12.57 -9.16 4.02
CA ILE A 180 12.22 -8.28 5.13
C ILE A 180 10.98 -8.84 5.81
N VAL A 181 11.09 -9.14 7.10
CA VAL A 181 9.95 -9.56 7.94
C VAL A 181 9.36 -8.32 8.59
N LEU A 182 8.05 -8.17 8.47
CA LEU A 182 7.28 -7.02 8.92
C LEU A 182 6.09 -7.50 9.73
N ASN A 183 5.72 -6.70 10.73
CA ASN A 183 4.52 -6.88 11.52
C ASN A 183 3.49 -5.82 11.11
N ALA A 184 2.29 -6.27 10.77
CA ALA A 184 1.12 -5.42 10.66
C ALA A 184 0.32 -5.50 11.97
N GLU A 185 0.26 -4.39 12.71
CA GLU A 185 -0.72 -4.26 13.79
C GLU A 185 -2.13 -4.37 13.19
N SER A 186 -2.98 -5.21 13.79
CA SER A 186 -4.39 -5.27 13.40
C SER A 186 -5.05 -3.94 13.76
N LEU A 187 -5.62 -3.26 12.76
CA LEU A 187 -6.52 -2.12 12.95
C LEU A 187 -7.80 -2.55 13.68
#